data_AF-A0A352GN13-F1
#
_entry.id   AF-A0A352GN13-F1
#
_cell.length_a   1.000
_cell.length_b   1.000
_cell.length_c   1.000
_cell.angle_alpha   90.00
_cell.angle_beta   90.00
_cell.angle_gamma   90.00
#
_symmetry.space_group_name_H-M   'P 1'
#
loop_
_entity.id
_entity.type
_entity.pdbx_description
1 polymer ?
#
loop_
_entity_poly.entity_id
_entity_poly.type
_entity_poly.pdbx_seq_one_letter_code
_entity_poly.pdbx_strand_id
1 'polypeptide(L)'
;ADAVKFQTFIAEKFSSRADAARFARLQKFQLSFDEFAELAERARAKGLMFFSTPLDLDSARFLATIVDALKIASGDNIFWPLIECCAESG
;
A
#
# COMPACT_ATOMS: atom_id res chain seq x y z
N ALA A 1 20.55 4.00 3.58
CA ALA A 1 19.09 4.14 3.61
C ALA A 1 18.58 3.25 4.71
N ASP A 2 17.58 3.69 5.46
CA ASP A 2 17.10 2.99 6.67
C ASP A 2 15.78 2.25 6.42
N ALA A 3 15.08 2.62 5.35
CA ALA A 3 13.80 2.04 4.99
C ALA A 3 13.58 2.06 3.48
N VAL A 4 12.74 1.15 2.99
CA VAL A 4 12.20 1.14 1.63
C VAL A 4 10.68 1.32 1.68
N LYS A 5 10.15 2.12 0.76
CA LYS A 5 8.74 2.45 0.71
C LYS A 5 8.10 2.13 -0.64
N PHE A 6 6.91 1.54 -0.61
CA PHE A 6 6.06 1.35 -1.79
C PHE A 6 4.75 2.12 -1.70
N GLN A 7 3.94 2.01 -2.75
CA GLN A 7 2.51 2.29 -2.76
C GLN A 7 1.81 0.97 -3.07
N THR A 8 0.72 0.67 -2.37
CA THR A 8 -0.02 -0.59 -2.52
C THR A 8 -1.47 -0.25 -2.80
N PHE A 9 -1.99 -0.77 -3.91
CA PHE A 9 -3.33 -0.49 -4.36
C PHE A 9 -3.87 -1.63 -5.22
N ILE A 10 -5.18 -1.83 -5.15
CA ILE A 10 -5.97 -2.54 -6.15
C ILE A 10 -6.49 -1.49 -7.12
N ALA A 11 -6.08 -1.54 -8.38
CA ALA A 11 -6.36 -0.48 -9.36
C ALA A 11 -7.87 -0.25 -9.55
N GLU A 12 -8.69 -1.31 -9.46
CA GLU A 12 -10.17 -1.24 -9.47
C GLU A 12 -10.75 -0.45 -8.29
N LYS A 13 -10.06 -0.43 -7.14
CA LYS A 13 -10.50 0.26 -5.92
C LYS A 13 -9.92 1.66 -5.79
N PHE A 14 -8.78 1.92 -6.43
CA PHE A 14 -8.07 3.19 -6.34
C PHE A 14 -8.37 4.18 -7.49
N SER A 15 -8.69 3.69 -8.69
CA SER A 15 -8.93 4.56 -9.85
C SER A 15 -10.24 4.25 -10.55
N SER A 16 -11.00 5.32 -10.83
CA SER A 16 -12.12 5.25 -11.77
C SER A 16 -11.68 4.76 -13.14
N ARG A 17 -12.56 4.01 -13.80
CA ARG A 17 -12.41 3.57 -15.19
C ARG A 17 -12.67 4.68 -16.21
N ALA A 18 -13.16 5.85 -15.77
CA ALA A 18 -13.40 7.00 -16.65
C ALA A 18 -12.11 7.54 -17.29
N ASP A 19 -10.98 7.45 -16.57
CA ASP A 19 -9.65 7.70 -17.12
C ASP A 19 -8.97 6.37 -17.47
N ALA A 20 -9.29 5.87 -18.67
CA ALA A 20 -8.80 4.58 -19.16
C ALA A 20 -7.26 4.53 -19.26
N ALA A 21 -6.61 5.66 -19.57
CA ALA A 21 -5.16 5.73 -19.70
C ALA A 21 -4.47 5.61 -18.34
N ARG A 22 -4.99 6.30 -17.31
CA ARG A 22 -4.51 6.15 -15.93
C ARG A 22 -4.79 4.75 -15.39
N PHE A 23 -5.99 4.22 -15.61
CA PHE A 23 -6.37 2.87 -15.14
C PHE A 23 -5.44 1.80 -15.73
N ALA A 24 -5.22 1.82 -17.05
CA ALA A 24 -4.33 0.86 -17.73
C ALA A 24 -2.88 0.97 -17.26
N ARG A 25 -2.43 2.18 -16.88
CA ARG A 25 -1.10 2.39 -16.29
C ARG A 25 -1.01 1.80 -14.89
N LEU A 26 -2.00 2.04 -14.03
CA LEU A 26 -2.03 1.53 -12.66
C LEU A 26 -2.06 0.01 -12.62
N GLN A 27 -2.83 -0.63 -13.50
CA GLN A 27 -2.86 -2.10 -13.63
C GLN A 27 -1.48 -2.71 -13.87
N LYS A 28 -0.61 -2.04 -14.65
CA LYS A 28 0.77 -2.52 -14.90
C LYS A 28 1.71 -2.38 -13.70
N PHE A 29 1.39 -1.51 -12.76
CA PHE A 29 2.20 -1.26 -11.57
C PHE A 29 1.64 -1.92 -10.31
N GLN A 30 0.45 -2.52 -10.40
CA GLN A 30 -0.11 -3.28 -9.31
C GLN A 30 0.70 -4.56 -9.11
N LEU A 31 1.26 -4.70 -7.91
CA LEU A 31 1.86 -5.95 -7.44
C LEU A 31 0.83 -6.72 -6.63
N SER A 32 0.95 -8.04 -6.65
CA SER A 32 0.20 -8.94 -5.78
C SER A 32 0.62 -8.80 -4.32
N PHE A 33 -0.24 -9.24 -3.42
CA PHE A 33 0.05 -9.27 -1.99
C PHE A 33 1.22 -10.21 -1.66
N ASP A 34 1.34 -11.34 -2.35
CA ASP A 34 2.48 -12.26 -2.16
C ASP A 34 3.81 -11.61 -2.57
N GLU A 35 3.83 -10.84 -3.66
CA GLU A 35 5.03 -10.07 -4.05
C GLU A 35 5.41 -9.03 -2.98
N PHE A 36 4.44 -8.38 -2.36
CA PHE A 36 4.71 -7.45 -1.24
C PHE A 36 5.25 -8.16 0.00
N ALA A 37 4.74 -9.36 0.34
CA ALA A 37 5.27 -10.15 1.43
C ALA A 37 6.74 -10.56 1.16
N GLU A 38 7.05 -10.99 -0.06
CA GLU A 38 8.41 -11.33 -0.46
C GLU A 38 9.35 -10.11 -0.41
N LEU A 39 8.88 -8.94 -0.84
CA LEU A 39 9.63 -7.69 -0.75
C LEU A 39 9.90 -7.26 0.69
N ALA A 40 8.93 -7.45 1.59
CA ALA A 40 9.08 -7.15 3.01
C ALA A 40 10.18 -8.02 3.64
N GLU A 41 10.14 -9.33 3.41
CA GLU A 41 11.17 -10.26 3.90
C GLU A 41 12.56 -9.94 3.32
N ARG A 42 12.63 -9.61 2.02
CA ARG A 42 13.89 -9.20 1.38
C ARG A 42 14.45 -7.89 1.94
N ALA A 43 13.60 -6.94 2.31
CA ALA A 43 14.02 -5.68 2.93
C ALA A 43 14.57 -5.91 4.34
N ARG A 44 13.83 -6.68 5.16
CA ARG A 44 14.26 -7.05 6.52
C ARG A 44 15.57 -7.83 6.52
N ALA A 45 15.74 -8.77 5.60
CA ALA A 45 16.98 -9.53 5.45
C ALA A 45 18.21 -8.64 5.14
N LYS A 46 17.98 -7.42 4.62
CA LYS A 46 19.02 -6.41 4.37
C LYS A 46 19.15 -5.38 5.50
N GLY A 47 18.45 -5.56 6.61
CA GLY A 47 18.43 -4.62 7.73
C GLY A 47 17.69 -3.31 7.43
N LEU A 48 16.75 -3.33 6.48
CA LEU A 48 15.92 -2.17 6.12
C LEU A 48 14.51 -2.32 6.68
N MET A 49 13.93 -1.23 7.17
CA MET A 49 12.50 -1.19 7.45
C MET A 49 11.70 -1.25 6.14
N PHE A 50 10.57 -1.94 6.19
CA PHE A 50 9.62 -2.05 5.09
C PHE A 50 8.31 -1.38 5.45
N PHE A 51 7.90 -0.39 4.67
CA PHE A 51 6.64 0.29 4.85
C PHE A 51 5.98 0.64 3.52
N SER A 52 4.67 0.89 3.53
CA SER A 52 3.95 1.22 2.31
C SER A 52 2.79 2.16 2.57
N THR A 53 2.27 2.73 1.49
CA THR A 53 1.11 3.62 1.46
C THR A 53 -0.06 2.85 0.86
N PRO A 54 -1.05 2.39 1.67
CA PRO A 54 -2.28 1.82 1.12
C PRO A 54 -3.10 2.92 0.45
N LEU A 55 -3.64 2.64 -0.74
CA LEU A 55 -4.55 3.55 -1.44
C LEU A 55 -5.96 2.95 -1.62
N ASP A 56 -6.24 1.88 -0.88
CA ASP A 56 -7.56 1.28 -0.67
C ASP A 56 -7.59 0.47 0.63
N LEU A 57 -8.79 0.12 1.12
CA LEU A 57 -8.98 -0.52 2.41
C LEU A 57 -8.48 -1.98 2.47
N ASP A 58 -8.51 -2.72 1.35
CA ASP A 58 -8.00 -4.10 1.35
C ASP A 58 -6.49 -4.10 1.42
N SER A 59 -5.86 -3.20 0.65
CA SER A 59 -4.42 -2.95 0.73
C SER A 59 -4.01 -2.53 2.14
N ALA A 60 -4.78 -1.69 2.84
CA ALA A 60 -4.50 -1.33 4.23
C ALA A 60 -4.52 -2.55 5.18
N ARG A 61 -5.58 -3.35 5.11
CA ARG A 61 -5.71 -4.59 5.91
C ARG A 61 -4.59 -5.57 5.64
N PHE A 62 -4.22 -5.76 4.38
CA PHE A 62 -3.11 -6.63 4.02
C PHE A 62 -1.78 -6.08 4.56
N LEU A 63 -1.47 -4.81 4.28
CA LEU A 63 -0.21 -4.21 4.69
C LEU A 63 -0.01 -4.25 6.21
N ALA A 64 -1.06 -4.04 7.00
CA ALA A 64 -1.03 -4.15 8.46
C ALA A 64 -0.40 -5.46 8.97
N THR A 65 -0.41 -6.53 8.18
CA THR A 65 0.17 -7.83 8.54
C THR A 65 1.66 -7.97 8.22
N ILE A 66 2.23 -7.09 7.38
CA ILE A 66 3.57 -7.27 6.84
C ILE A 66 4.48 -6.03 6.90
N VAL A 67 3.98 -4.86 7.29
CA VAL A 67 4.78 -3.62 7.33
C VAL A 67 5.20 -3.24 8.73
N ASP A 68 6.31 -2.52 8.84
CA ASP A 68 6.77 -1.94 10.10
C ASP A 68 6.02 -0.61 10.42
N ALA A 69 5.41 0.01 9.40
CA ALA A 69 4.56 1.18 9.55
C ALA A 69 3.60 1.36 8.35
N LEU A 70 2.44 1.96 8.59
CA LEU A 70 1.50 2.40 7.54
C LEU A 70 1.69 3.90 7.27
N LYS A 71 1.88 4.28 6.00
CA LYS A 71 1.95 5.68 5.60
C LYS A 71 0.65 6.13 4.94
N ILE A 72 -0.11 7.02 5.57
CA ILE A 72 -1.30 7.65 4.96
C ILE A 72 -0.87 8.68 3.91
N ALA A 73 -1.39 8.61 2.68
CA ALA A 73 -1.08 9.59 1.65
C ALA A 73 -1.70 10.95 1.99
N SER A 74 -1.10 12.05 1.55
CA SER A 74 -1.66 13.40 1.80
C SER A 74 -3.06 13.57 1.21
N GLY A 75 -3.36 12.90 0.09
CA GLY A 75 -4.69 12.88 -0.53
C GLY A 75 -5.75 12.17 0.32
N ASP A 76 -5.34 11.31 1.25
CA ASP A 76 -6.21 10.51 2.10
C ASP A 76 -6.29 11.04 3.55
N ASN A 77 -5.72 12.22 3.84
CA ASN A 77 -5.69 12.81 5.18
C ASN A 77 -7.09 13.13 5.76
N ILE A 78 -8.14 13.09 4.94
CA ILE A 78 -9.54 13.27 5.34
C ILE A 78 -10.40 12.04 5.02
N PHE A 79 -9.78 10.95 4.55
CA PHE A 79 -10.49 9.72 4.25
C PHE A 79 -10.56 8.85 5.52
N TRP A 80 -11.48 9.23 6.42
CA TRP A 80 -11.66 8.60 7.73
C TRP A 80 -11.74 7.07 7.71
N PRO A 81 -12.44 6.41 6.75
CA PRO A 81 -12.46 4.95 6.71
C PRO A 81 -11.06 4.31 6.58
N LEU A 82 -10.14 4.94 5.85
CA LEU A 82 -8.77 4.45 5.73
C LEU A 82 -7.99 4.72 7.02
N ILE A 83 -8.14 5.90 7.60
CA ILE A 83 -7.47 6.29 8.85
C ILE A 83 -7.86 5.34 9.98
N GLU A 84 -9.16 5.07 10.14
CA GLU A 84 -9.71 4.13 11.13
C GLU A 84 -9.19 2.71 10.88
N CYS A 85 -9.26 2.23 9.64
CA CYS A 85 -8.73 0.92 9.27
C CYS A 85 -7.23 0.77 9.56
N CYS A 86 -6.43 1.83 9.39
CA CYS A 86 -5.01 1.81 9.76
C CYS A 86 -4.84 1.88 11.29
N ALA A 87 -5.65 2.66 12.00
CA ALA A 87 -5.56 2.81 13.46
C ALA A 87 -5.95 1.53 14.22
N GLU A 88 -6.86 0.73 13.69
CA GLU A 88 -7.28 -0.56 14.28
C GLU A 88 -6.20 -1.66 14.18
N SER A 89 -5.11 -1.42 13.44
CA SER A 89 -4.08 -2.43 13.18
C SER A 89 -3.03 -2.62 14.28
N GLY A 90 -3.02 -1.77 15.33
CA GLY A 90 -2.02 -1.82 16.40
C GLY A 90 -2.27 -0.84 17.53
#